data_AF-A0A927UNJ9-F1
#
_entry.id   AF-A0A927UNJ9-F1
#
_cell.length_a   1.000
_cell.length_b   1.000
_cell.length_c   1.000
_cell.angle_alpha   90.00
_cell.angle_beta   90.00
_cell.angle_gamma   90.00
#
_symmetry.space_group_name_H-M   'P 1'
#
loop_
_entity.id
_entity.type
_entity.pdbx_description
1 polymer ?
#
loop_
_entity_poly.entity_id
_entity_poly.type
_entity_poly.pdbx_seq_one_letter_code
_entity_poly.pdbx_strand_id
1 'polypeptide(L)'
;MSEVNGENRLGDAEEVKKGRLEADADIYQNRETLTPSENIKKLAPKDRWYYFKDYYLKALIVVACFLLVTIYVFYTLAKNKEDEELFVGYVDCLYDTLAADTILEEFAEHIDMRYTNDDFAADSFFSTWTDNQWLTDYVDRGQLDVLILDEQMYKAYAARNVFLDLSEYINVEEYSDYIVYAPNYEGKDTPTAFQCDSIKIYSTQTGEEVPAYIAVLQKSSQIERGVEYLKFATTFEYEYETEETSEKK
;
A
#
# COMPACT_ATOMS: atom_id res chain seq x y z
N MET A 1 13.11 109.68 -44.91
CA MET A 1 13.72 110.49 -43.84
C MET A 1 13.40 109.77 -42.54
N SER A 2 14.32 109.25 -41.73
CA SER A 2 15.79 109.30 -41.61
C SER A 2 16.24 107.95 -41.00
N GLU A 3 17.22 107.27 -41.58
CA GLU A 3 18.60 107.12 -41.07
C GLU A 3 18.77 106.64 -39.62
N VAL A 4 19.13 105.34 -39.53
CA VAL A 4 20.20 104.68 -38.76
C VAL A 4 20.77 105.43 -37.55
N ASN A 5 20.79 104.76 -36.39
CA ASN A 5 22.02 104.72 -35.59
C ASN A 5 22.14 103.43 -34.79
N GLY A 6 23.26 102.75 -34.94
CA GLY A 6 23.61 101.56 -34.16
C GLY A 6 24.37 101.95 -32.90
N GLU A 7 24.15 101.19 -31.83
CA GLU A 7 25.12 101.07 -30.74
C GLU A 7 25.31 99.62 -30.31
N ASN A 8 26.57 99.38 -29.94
CA ASN A 8 27.23 98.15 -29.60
C ASN A 8 26.64 97.39 -28.40
N ARG A 9 26.65 96.06 -28.55
CA ARG A 9 27.28 95.02 -27.70
C ARG A 9 27.02 95.00 -26.18
N LEU A 10 26.84 93.75 -25.73
CA LEU A 10 26.92 93.20 -24.37
C LEU A 10 25.59 93.16 -23.62
N GLY A 11 24.75 92.21 -24.02
CA GLY A 11 23.65 91.68 -23.22
C GLY A 11 23.82 90.17 -23.07
N ASP A 12 24.40 89.78 -21.94
CA ASP A 12 24.09 88.59 -21.14
C ASP A 12 24.29 87.20 -21.75
N ALA A 13 25.48 86.65 -21.45
CA ALA A 13 25.82 85.22 -21.50
C ALA A 13 24.96 84.33 -20.55
N GLU A 14 23.82 84.84 -20.07
CA GLU A 14 22.94 84.19 -19.10
C GLU A 14 21.83 83.36 -19.76
N GLU A 15 21.38 83.71 -20.97
CA GLU A 15 20.30 82.96 -21.66
C GLU A 15 20.75 81.62 -22.26
N VAL A 16 22.03 81.44 -22.57
CA VAL A 16 22.53 80.18 -23.16
C VAL A 16 22.63 79.06 -22.10
N LYS A 17 22.57 79.36 -20.80
CA LYS A 17 22.62 78.35 -19.74
C LYS A 17 21.31 77.61 -19.50
N LYS A 18 20.15 78.17 -19.86
CA LYS A 18 18.84 77.55 -19.57
C LYS A 18 18.47 76.34 -20.44
N GLY A 19 19.25 76.06 -21.49
CA GLY A 19 18.99 74.95 -22.43
C GLY A 19 20.02 73.82 -22.41
N ARG A 20 21.05 73.88 -21.56
CA ARG A 20 22.05 72.80 -21.46
C ARG A 20 21.73 71.96 -20.23
N LEU A 21 21.44 70.68 -20.44
CA LEU A 21 21.38 69.70 -19.36
C LEU A 21 22.69 69.75 -18.56
N GLU A 22 22.57 69.86 -17.24
CA GLU A 22 23.73 69.83 -16.35
C GLU A 22 24.45 68.49 -16.48
N ALA A 23 25.78 68.50 -16.31
CA ALA A 23 26.62 67.32 -16.55
C ALA A 23 26.37 66.17 -15.56
N ASP A 24 25.55 66.40 -14.54
CA ASP A 24 25.08 65.44 -13.55
C ASP A 24 23.69 64.84 -13.88
N ALA A 25 23.07 65.24 -14.99
CA ALA A 25 21.76 64.73 -15.37
C ALA A 25 21.76 63.20 -15.49
N ASP A 26 20.72 62.55 -14.98
CA ASP A 26 20.55 61.07 -14.89
C ASP A 26 20.81 60.31 -16.21
N ILE A 27 20.73 60.99 -17.35
CA ILE A 27 21.01 60.44 -18.68
C ILE A 27 22.51 60.26 -18.99
N TYR A 28 23.40 60.94 -18.24
CA TYR A 28 24.85 60.86 -18.40
C TYR A 28 25.53 59.97 -17.34
N GLN A 29 24.77 59.45 -16.37
CA GLN A 29 25.30 58.46 -15.44
C GLN A 29 25.44 57.12 -16.17
N ASN A 30 26.68 56.63 -16.25
CA ASN A 30 26.99 55.31 -16.79
C ASN A 30 26.22 54.26 -15.98
N ARG A 31 25.16 53.69 -16.56
CA ARG A 31 24.41 52.61 -15.90
C ARG A 31 25.29 51.37 -15.91
N GLU A 32 25.98 51.13 -14.80
CA GLU A 32 26.55 49.81 -14.54
C GLU A 32 25.41 48.78 -14.64
N THR A 33 25.52 47.85 -15.59
CA THR A 33 24.60 46.73 -15.71
C THR A 33 24.86 45.77 -14.56
N LEU A 34 24.34 46.12 -13.38
CA LEU A 34 24.39 45.29 -12.19
C LEU A 34 23.62 44.00 -12.48
N THR A 35 24.22 42.87 -12.12
CA THR A 35 23.56 41.58 -12.25
C THR A 35 22.30 41.54 -11.36
N PRO A 36 21.28 40.73 -11.68
CA PRO A 36 20.02 40.70 -10.92
C PRO A 36 20.22 40.48 -9.41
N SER A 37 21.27 39.74 -9.03
CA SER A 37 21.65 39.49 -7.63
C SER A 37 22.21 40.73 -6.91
N GLU A 38 22.86 41.64 -7.62
CA GLU A 38 23.44 42.88 -7.07
C GLU A 38 22.37 43.97 -6.86
N ASN A 39 21.34 44.00 -7.71
CA ASN A 39 20.19 44.89 -7.56
C ASN A 39 19.35 44.55 -6.32
N ILE A 40 19.16 43.26 -6.01
CA ILE A 40 18.41 42.82 -4.82
C ILE A 40 19.12 43.23 -3.52
N LYS A 41 20.46 43.24 -3.50
CA LYS A 41 21.27 43.65 -2.35
C LYS A 41 21.24 45.16 -2.07
N LYS A 42 20.81 45.98 -3.03
CA LYS A 42 20.68 47.45 -2.87
C LYS A 42 19.27 47.89 -2.44
N LEU A 43 18.28 47.01 -2.47
CA LEU A 43 16.91 47.31 -2.02
C LEU A 43 16.81 47.45 -0.51
N ALA A 44 15.86 48.27 -0.02
CA ALA A 44 15.55 48.32 1.41
C ALA A 44 14.98 46.96 1.89
N PRO A 45 15.15 46.58 3.15
CA PRO A 45 14.74 45.26 3.66
C PRO A 45 13.26 44.92 3.41
N LYS A 46 12.38 45.94 3.43
CA LYS A 46 10.95 45.78 3.13
C LYS A 46 10.69 45.49 1.65
N ASP A 47 11.42 46.13 0.74
CA ASP A 47 11.25 45.97 -0.70
C ASP A 47 11.81 44.62 -1.19
N ARG A 48 12.83 44.09 -0.51
CA ARG A 48 13.31 42.71 -0.73
C ARG A 48 12.25 41.66 -0.41
N TRP A 49 11.45 41.89 0.63
CA TRP A 49 10.36 40.99 1.01
C TRP A 49 9.23 40.99 -0.03
N TYR A 50 8.86 42.17 -0.54
CA TYR A 50 7.90 42.27 -1.65
C TYR A 50 8.42 41.59 -2.92
N TYR A 51 9.68 41.82 -3.27
CA TYR A 51 10.31 41.15 -4.42
C TYR A 51 10.34 39.62 -4.25
N PHE A 52 10.65 39.12 -3.05
CA PHE A 52 10.59 37.71 -2.72
C PHE A 52 9.17 37.14 -2.86
N LYS A 53 8.17 37.86 -2.35
CA LYS A 53 6.77 37.47 -2.42
C LYS A 53 6.26 37.40 -3.87
N ASP A 54 6.65 38.34 -4.71
CA ASP A 54 6.16 38.41 -6.09
C ASP A 54 6.82 37.40 -7.02
N TYR A 55 8.13 37.14 -6.84
CA TYR A 55 8.89 36.27 -7.74
C TYR A 55 9.11 34.85 -7.22
N TYR A 56 9.31 34.66 -5.91
CA TYR A 56 9.76 33.38 -5.35
C TYR A 56 8.69 32.65 -4.56
N LEU A 57 7.70 33.33 -3.97
CA LEU A 57 6.66 32.67 -3.17
C LEU A 57 5.84 31.67 -3.99
N LYS A 58 5.47 32.01 -5.24
CA LYS A 58 4.71 31.10 -6.11
C LYS A 58 5.53 29.86 -6.47
N ALA A 59 6.80 30.03 -6.83
CA ALA A 59 7.72 28.94 -7.11
C ALA A 59 7.95 28.06 -5.86
N LEU A 60 8.10 28.69 -4.69
CA LEU A 60 8.26 28.01 -3.41
C LEU A 60 7.04 27.16 -3.06
N ILE A 61 5.82 27.68 -3.28
CA ILE A 61 4.58 26.93 -3.07
C ILE A 61 4.52 25.70 -4.00
N VAL A 62 4.86 25.86 -5.28
CA VAL A 62 4.88 24.72 -6.23
C VAL A 62 5.89 23.65 -5.80
N VAL A 63 7.10 24.04 -5.39
CA VAL A 63 8.11 23.11 -4.89
C VAL A 63 7.65 22.43 -3.60
N ALA A 64 7.02 23.18 -2.68
CA ALA A 64 6.47 22.62 -1.45
C ALA A 64 5.34 21.63 -1.72
N CYS A 65 4.43 21.93 -2.65
CA CYS A 65 3.39 20.99 -3.09
C CYS A 65 4.00 19.73 -3.70
N PHE A 66 5.02 19.87 -4.55
CA PHE A 66 5.69 18.71 -5.14
C PHE A 66 6.39 17.85 -4.08
N LEU A 67 7.03 18.47 -3.10
CA LEU A 67 7.62 17.78 -1.95
C LEU A 67 6.56 17.06 -1.11
N LEU A 68 5.42 17.70 -0.83
CA LEU A 68 4.32 17.07 -0.10
C LEU A 68 3.74 15.87 -0.84
N VAL A 69 3.55 15.97 -2.16
CA VAL A 69 3.10 14.85 -3.00
C VAL A 69 4.15 13.75 -2.99
N THR A 70 5.43 14.09 -3.10
CA THR A 70 6.52 13.11 -3.09
C THR A 70 6.60 12.38 -1.74
N ILE A 71 6.54 13.12 -0.62
CA ILE A 71 6.48 12.56 0.73
C ILE A 71 5.25 11.70 0.90
N TYR A 72 4.09 12.14 0.42
CA TYR A 72 2.85 11.37 0.47
C TYR A 72 2.98 10.07 -0.31
N VAL A 73 3.49 10.10 -1.54
CA VAL A 73 3.72 8.89 -2.35
C VAL A 73 4.71 7.96 -1.66
N PHE A 74 5.82 8.44 -1.13
CA PHE A 74 6.77 7.60 -0.39
C PHE A 74 6.19 7.07 0.92
N TYR A 75 5.37 7.85 1.62
CA TYR A 75 4.64 7.41 2.81
C TYR A 75 3.64 6.31 2.46
N THR A 76 2.86 6.46 1.40
CA THR A 76 1.93 5.43 0.92
C THR A 76 2.68 4.17 0.46
N LEU A 77 3.78 4.30 -0.29
CA LEU A 77 4.60 3.17 -0.70
C LEU A 77 5.31 2.46 0.47
N ALA A 78 5.67 3.19 1.52
CA ALA A 78 6.26 2.63 2.73
C ALA A 78 5.21 1.98 3.64
N LYS A 79 3.98 2.52 3.69
CA LYS A 79 2.87 1.99 4.46
C LYS A 79 2.23 0.75 3.82
N ASN A 80 2.21 0.66 2.48
CA ASN A 80 1.77 -0.54 1.75
C ASN A 80 2.73 -1.75 1.89
N LYS A 81 3.66 -1.72 2.85
CA LYS A 81 4.40 -2.89 3.30
C LYS A 81 3.79 -3.54 4.54
N GLU A 82 2.74 -2.94 5.11
CA GLU A 82 1.95 -3.47 6.22
C GLU A 82 0.65 -4.13 5.73
N ASP A 83 0.62 -4.73 4.52
CA ASP A 83 -0.45 -5.67 4.16
C ASP A 83 -0.05 -7.05 4.72
N GLU A 84 0.18 -7.07 6.03
CA GLU A 84 0.49 -8.22 6.88
C GLU A 84 -0.82 -8.93 7.25
N GLU A 85 -1.67 -9.17 6.26
CA GLU A 85 -2.98 -9.78 6.48
C GLU A 85 -2.89 -11.27 6.17
N LEU A 86 -3.14 -12.16 7.14
CA LEU A 86 -3.37 -13.58 6.82
C LEU A 86 -4.81 -13.73 6.37
N PHE A 87 -5.02 -14.11 5.10
CA PHE A 87 -6.35 -14.39 4.58
C PHE A 87 -6.58 -15.90 4.40
N VAL A 88 -7.56 -16.42 5.14
CA VAL A 88 -8.03 -17.80 5.10
C VAL A 88 -9.35 -17.89 4.33
N GLY A 89 -9.43 -18.76 3.33
CA GLY A 89 -10.63 -18.98 2.53
C GLY A 89 -11.24 -20.36 2.76
N TYR A 90 -12.53 -20.42 3.08
CA TYR A 90 -13.30 -21.66 3.20
C TYR A 90 -14.00 -21.96 1.87
N VAL A 91 -13.77 -23.12 1.25
CA VAL A 91 -14.29 -23.41 -0.10
C VAL A 91 -15.35 -24.51 -0.07
N ASP A 92 -16.57 -24.17 -0.51
CA ASP A 92 -17.73 -25.07 -0.61
C ASP A 92 -18.06 -25.87 0.67
N CYS A 93 -17.65 -25.35 1.82
CA CYS A 93 -17.93 -25.89 3.14
C CYS A 93 -18.59 -24.84 4.04
N LEU A 94 -19.38 -25.32 5.00
CA LEU A 94 -19.88 -24.51 6.11
C LEU A 94 -18.87 -24.59 7.27
N TYR A 95 -18.77 -23.52 8.05
CA TYR A 95 -17.96 -23.47 9.26
C TYR A 95 -18.62 -22.56 10.29
N ASP A 96 -18.22 -22.71 11.55
CA ASP A 96 -18.62 -21.78 12.60
C ASP A 96 -17.74 -20.53 12.55
N THR A 97 -18.35 -19.38 12.23
CA THR A 97 -17.64 -18.11 12.12
C THR A 97 -17.04 -17.66 13.44
N LEU A 98 -17.68 -17.96 14.59
CA LEU A 98 -17.13 -17.61 15.91
C LEU A 98 -15.90 -18.46 16.22
N ALA A 99 -15.95 -19.74 15.86
CA ALA A 99 -14.78 -20.62 16.00
C ALA A 99 -13.63 -20.14 15.10
N ALA A 100 -13.91 -19.78 13.84
CA ALA A 100 -12.90 -19.26 12.92
C ALA A 100 -12.26 -17.96 13.42
N ASP A 101 -13.04 -17.00 13.91
CA ASP A 101 -12.51 -15.77 14.50
C ASP A 101 -11.64 -16.07 15.74
N THR A 102 -12.07 -17.01 16.59
CA THR A 102 -11.30 -17.42 17.77
C THR A 102 -9.98 -18.08 17.38
N ILE A 103 -10.01 -18.97 16.37
CA ILE A 103 -8.81 -19.61 15.81
C ILE A 103 -7.81 -18.55 15.31
N LEU A 104 -8.29 -17.53 14.61
CA LEU A 104 -7.41 -16.45 14.12
C LEU A 104 -6.88 -15.56 15.24
N GLU A 105 -7.68 -15.29 16.28
CA GLU A 105 -7.23 -14.55 17.46
C GLU A 105 -6.13 -15.30 18.22
N GLU A 106 -6.32 -16.60 18.47
CA GLU A 106 -5.32 -17.44 19.13
C GLU A 106 -4.07 -17.64 18.27
N PHE A 107 -4.23 -17.75 16.94
CA PHE A 107 -3.10 -17.77 16.03
C PHE A 107 -2.31 -16.45 16.07
N ALA A 108 -2.99 -15.30 16.12
CA ALA A 108 -2.34 -14.01 16.26
C ALA A 108 -1.52 -13.94 17.56
N GLU A 109 -2.06 -14.43 18.68
CA GLU A 109 -1.33 -14.52 19.95
C GLU A 109 -0.12 -15.47 19.86
N HIS A 110 -0.26 -16.62 19.17
CA HIS A 110 0.83 -17.57 18.94
C HIS A 110 2.03 -16.94 18.23
N ILE A 111 1.79 -16.01 17.31
CA ILE A 111 2.85 -15.29 16.57
C ILE A 111 3.23 -13.93 17.19
N ASP A 112 2.79 -13.63 18.42
CA ASP A 112 3.03 -12.37 19.14
C ASP A 112 2.55 -11.13 18.36
N MET A 113 1.42 -11.27 17.66
CA MET A 113 0.75 -10.20 16.93
C MET A 113 -0.59 -9.86 17.58
N ARG A 114 -0.99 -8.60 17.44
CA ARG A 114 -2.32 -8.17 17.86
C ARG A 114 -3.33 -8.60 16.80
N TYR A 115 -4.38 -9.30 17.21
CA TYR A 115 -5.51 -9.56 16.34
C TYR A 115 -6.23 -8.24 15.98
N THR A 116 -6.32 -7.96 14.69
CA THR A 116 -7.21 -6.95 14.13
C THR A 116 -7.89 -7.51 12.88
N ASN A 117 -9.11 -7.07 12.59
CA ASN A 117 -9.84 -7.50 11.39
C ASN A 117 -9.19 -7.00 10.09
N ASP A 118 -8.23 -6.07 10.18
CA ASP A 118 -7.42 -5.68 9.05
C ASP A 118 -6.32 -6.76 8.87
N ASP A 119 -5.61 -7.18 9.91
CA ASP A 119 -4.49 -8.15 9.83
C ASP A 119 -4.89 -9.64 9.65
N PHE A 120 -6.16 -10.00 9.87
CA PHE A 120 -6.63 -11.37 9.74
C PHE A 120 -8.04 -11.40 9.15
N ALA A 121 -8.25 -12.23 8.13
CA ALA A 121 -9.53 -12.38 7.48
C ALA A 121 -9.88 -13.86 7.25
N ALA A 122 -11.16 -14.17 7.41
CA ALA A 122 -11.77 -15.44 7.00
C ALA A 122 -13.00 -15.17 6.15
N ASP A 123 -13.10 -15.81 4.98
CA ASP A 123 -14.28 -15.70 4.10
C ASP A 123 -14.64 -17.02 3.42
N SER A 124 -15.89 -17.12 2.97
CA SER A 124 -16.43 -18.28 2.27
C SER A 124 -16.47 -18.06 0.76
N PHE A 125 -16.03 -19.06 0.00
CA PHE A 125 -16.16 -19.10 -1.45
C PHE A 125 -16.99 -20.32 -1.85
N PHE A 126 -18.16 -20.09 -2.45
CA PHE A 126 -19.00 -21.17 -2.97
C PHE A 126 -18.76 -21.36 -4.48
N SER A 127 -19.16 -22.51 -5.03
CA SER A 127 -19.09 -22.83 -6.47
C SER A 127 -20.08 -22.02 -7.33
N THR A 128 -20.19 -20.72 -7.08
CA THR A 128 -20.93 -19.76 -7.90
C THR A 128 -20.00 -19.08 -8.90
N TRP A 129 -20.55 -18.54 -10.00
CA TRP A 129 -19.72 -17.86 -11.00
C TRP A 129 -18.97 -16.65 -10.43
N THR A 130 -19.63 -15.88 -9.55
CA THR A 130 -19.06 -14.67 -8.93
C THR A 130 -17.95 -15.02 -7.96
N ASP A 131 -18.18 -15.97 -7.03
CA ASP A 131 -17.20 -16.32 -6.02
C ASP A 131 -15.97 -16.98 -6.64
N ASN A 132 -16.15 -17.78 -7.69
CA ASN A 132 -15.02 -18.33 -8.46
C ASN A 132 -14.17 -17.23 -9.11
N GLN A 133 -14.80 -16.14 -9.57
CA GLN A 133 -14.07 -15.00 -10.13
C GLN A 133 -13.29 -14.26 -9.03
N TRP A 134 -13.91 -14.02 -7.88
CA TRP A 134 -13.24 -13.38 -6.75
C TRP A 134 -12.10 -14.24 -6.21
N LEU A 135 -12.32 -15.52 -6.01
CA LEU A 135 -11.30 -16.47 -5.58
C LEU A 135 -10.10 -16.46 -6.55
N THR A 136 -10.37 -16.49 -7.86
CA THR A 136 -9.30 -16.39 -8.87
C THR A 136 -8.53 -15.07 -8.76
N ASP A 137 -9.24 -13.95 -8.63
CA ASP A 137 -8.62 -12.62 -8.50
C ASP A 137 -7.76 -12.51 -7.23
N TYR A 138 -8.24 -13.01 -6.08
CA TYR A 138 -7.49 -13.01 -4.82
C TYR A 138 -6.23 -13.88 -4.91
N VAL A 139 -6.35 -15.09 -5.49
CA VAL A 139 -5.21 -16.00 -5.71
C VAL A 139 -4.20 -15.38 -6.67
N ASP A 140 -4.65 -14.76 -7.77
CA ASP A 140 -3.76 -14.16 -8.77
C ASP A 140 -3.03 -12.92 -8.25
N ARG A 141 -3.63 -12.20 -7.29
CA ARG A 141 -3.01 -11.07 -6.59
C ARG A 141 -2.12 -11.49 -5.41
N GLY A 142 -2.14 -12.77 -5.03
CA GLY A 142 -1.41 -13.29 -3.87
C GLY A 142 -1.95 -12.77 -2.54
N GLN A 143 -3.23 -12.40 -2.50
CA GLN A 143 -3.92 -11.88 -1.31
C GLN A 143 -4.60 -12.98 -0.51
N LEU A 144 -4.83 -14.16 -1.09
CA LEU A 144 -5.36 -15.32 -0.39
C LEU A 144 -4.22 -16.29 -0.09
N ASP A 145 -4.11 -16.69 1.17
CA ASP A 145 -2.93 -17.40 1.66
C ASP A 145 -3.21 -18.88 1.93
N VAL A 146 -4.31 -19.14 2.62
CA VAL A 146 -4.70 -20.48 3.06
C VAL A 146 -6.09 -20.79 2.54
N LEU A 147 -6.28 -22.02 2.03
CA LEU A 147 -7.61 -22.56 1.79
C LEU A 147 -7.91 -23.68 2.78
N ILE A 148 -9.13 -23.67 3.32
CA ILE A 148 -9.74 -24.74 4.11
C ILE A 148 -10.91 -25.30 3.32
N LEU A 149 -10.93 -26.61 3.14
CA LEU A 149 -11.83 -27.25 2.19
C LEU A 149 -11.99 -28.74 2.46
N ASP A 150 -13.01 -29.36 1.86
CA ASP A 150 -13.22 -30.80 1.94
C ASP A 150 -12.30 -31.58 0.97
N GLU A 151 -12.32 -32.91 1.07
CA GLU A 151 -11.48 -33.78 0.21
C GLU A 151 -11.78 -33.61 -1.29
N GLN A 152 -13.05 -33.39 -1.65
CA GLN A 152 -13.45 -33.27 -3.05
C GLN A 152 -12.86 -32.01 -3.68
N MET A 153 -12.99 -30.89 -3.00
CA MET A 153 -12.41 -29.62 -3.43
C MET A 153 -10.89 -29.68 -3.39
N TYR A 154 -10.31 -30.37 -2.40
CA TYR A 154 -8.85 -30.49 -2.28
C TYR A 154 -8.27 -31.13 -3.51
N LYS A 155 -8.83 -32.27 -3.92
CA LYS A 155 -8.42 -32.95 -5.14
C LYS A 155 -8.62 -32.08 -6.38
N ALA A 156 -9.72 -31.32 -6.45
CA ALA A 156 -10.01 -30.45 -7.60
C ALA A 156 -9.01 -29.29 -7.74
N TYR A 157 -8.60 -28.65 -6.63
CA TYR A 157 -7.62 -27.58 -6.63
C TYR A 157 -6.18 -28.10 -6.74
N ALA A 158 -5.85 -29.20 -6.05
CA ALA A 158 -4.54 -29.83 -6.14
C ALA A 158 -4.21 -30.31 -7.56
N ALA A 159 -5.19 -30.82 -8.30
CA ALA A 159 -5.04 -31.18 -9.72
C ALA A 159 -4.67 -29.99 -10.63
N ARG A 160 -4.91 -28.76 -10.17
CA ARG A 160 -4.52 -27.52 -10.86
C ARG A 160 -3.19 -26.96 -10.36
N ASN A 161 -2.51 -27.65 -9.44
CA ASN A 161 -1.22 -27.29 -8.89
C ASN A 161 -1.21 -25.84 -8.35
N VAL A 162 -2.20 -25.52 -7.52
CA VAL A 162 -2.32 -24.19 -6.91
C VAL A 162 -1.70 -24.13 -5.51
N PHE A 163 -1.49 -25.28 -4.88
CA PHE A 163 -0.97 -25.39 -3.53
C PHE A 163 0.56 -25.43 -3.51
N LEU A 164 1.12 -24.89 -2.44
CA LEU A 164 2.55 -24.84 -2.17
C LEU A 164 3.10 -26.25 -1.91
N ASP A 165 4.29 -26.55 -2.44
CA ASP A 165 5.07 -27.73 -2.03
C ASP A 165 5.68 -27.45 -0.65
N LEU A 166 5.17 -28.12 0.37
CA LEU A 166 5.58 -27.91 1.75
C LEU A 166 6.97 -28.47 2.07
N SER A 167 7.56 -29.29 1.19
CA SER A 167 8.84 -29.96 1.48
C SER A 167 10.02 -29.00 1.72
N GLU A 168 9.90 -27.76 1.26
CA GLU A 168 10.89 -26.69 1.51
C GLU A 168 10.63 -25.89 2.79
N TYR A 169 9.46 -26.03 3.40
CA TYR A 169 8.96 -25.15 4.46
C TYR A 169 8.73 -25.86 5.80
N ILE A 170 8.59 -27.19 5.79
CA ILE A 170 8.35 -27.99 7.00
C ILE A 170 9.26 -29.23 7.03
N ASN A 171 9.43 -29.78 8.23
CA ASN A 171 10.01 -31.09 8.43
C ASN A 171 8.93 -32.16 8.19
N VAL A 172 8.99 -32.84 7.05
CA VAL A 172 7.95 -33.82 6.64
C VAL A 172 7.83 -34.98 7.62
N GLU A 173 8.94 -35.43 8.22
CA GLU A 173 8.93 -36.49 9.21
C GLU A 173 8.25 -36.07 10.53
N GLU A 174 8.30 -34.79 10.89
CA GLU A 174 7.68 -34.27 12.12
C GLU A 174 6.15 -34.20 12.00
N TYR A 175 5.64 -33.90 10.81
CA TYR A 175 4.21 -33.71 10.54
C TYR A 175 3.59 -34.85 9.73
N SER A 176 4.22 -36.04 9.71
CA SER A 176 3.81 -37.14 8.83
C SER A 176 2.36 -37.61 9.01
N ASP A 177 1.80 -37.42 10.20
CA ASP A 177 0.44 -37.84 10.54
C ASP A 177 -0.64 -36.90 9.98
N TYR A 178 -0.26 -35.67 9.61
CA TYR A 178 -1.19 -34.64 9.09
C TYR A 178 -1.04 -34.44 7.59
N ILE A 179 0.14 -34.71 7.02
CA ILE A 179 0.46 -34.36 5.64
C ILE A 179 -0.40 -35.14 4.63
N VAL A 180 -0.96 -34.40 3.69
CA VAL A 180 -1.63 -34.91 2.49
C VAL A 180 -0.79 -34.58 1.25
N TYR A 181 -0.65 -35.58 0.39
CA TYR A 181 0.14 -35.50 -0.83
C TYR A 181 -0.74 -35.32 -2.06
N ALA A 182 -0.24 -34.55 -3.02
CA ALA A 182 -0.82 -34.42 -4.34
C ALA A 182 0.28 -34.38 -5.43
N PRO A 183 -0.02 -34.85 -6.65
CA PRO A 183 0.94 -34.84 -7.73
C PRO A 183 1.21 -33.40 -8.23
N ASN A 184 2.49 -33.08 -8.42
CA ASN A 184 2.89 -31.82 -9.02
C ASN A 184 2.78 -31.85 -10.57
N TYR A 185 3.18 -30.78 -11.27
CA TYR A 185 3.17 -30.73 -12.75
C TYR A 185 4.01 -31.82 -13.44
N GLU A 186 5.00 -32.38 -12.73
CA GLU A 186 5.84 -33.48 -13.20
C GLU A 186 5.24 -34.86 -12.86
N GLY A 187 4.08 -34.90 -12.20
CA GLY A 187 3.44 -36.13 -11.72
C GLY A 187 4.10 -36.74 -10.49
N LYS A 188 4.98 -36.00 -9.80
CA LYS A 188 5.60 -36.42 -8.55
C LYS A 188 4.73 -35.98 -7.38
N ASP A 189 4.43 -36.90 -6.47
CA ASP A 189 3.71 -36.57 -5.24
C ASP A 189 4.54 -35.66 -4.34
N THR A 190 3.95 -34.55 -3.92
CA THR A 190 4.52 -33.54 -3.03
C THR A 190 3.58 -33.27 -1.86
N PRO A 191 4.10 -32.98 -0.65
CA PRO A 191 3.26 -32.61 0.49
C PRO A 191 2.64 -31.23 0.22
N THR A 192 1.31 -31.10 0.27
CA THR A 192 0.62 -29.87 -0.18
C THR A 192 -0.44 -29.35 0.78
N ALA A 193 -0.88 -30.17 1.73
CA ALA A 193 -1.90 -29.80 2.70
C ALA A 193 -1.71 -30.58 4.01
N PHE A 194 -2.33 -30.08 5.08
CA PHE A 194 -2.58 -30.85 6.29
C PHE A 194 -4.06 -31.25 6.36
N GLN A 195 -4.33 -32.47 6.80
CA GLN A 195 -5.65 -32.87 7.25
C GLN A 195 -5.66 -32.78 8.79
N CYS A 196 -6.50 -31.91 9.34
CA CYS A 196 -6.58 -31.68 10.78
C CYS A 196 -8.03 -31.80 11.28
N ASP A 197 -8.21 -32.33 12.48
CA ASP A 197 -9.52 -32.45 13.15
C ASP A 197 -9.83 -31.25 14.06
N SER A 198 -8.83 -30.39 14.32
CA SER A 198 -8.95 -29.19 15.16
C SER A 198 -9.85 -28.10 14.55
N ILE A 199 -9.87 -28.03 13.21
CA ILE A 199 -10.73 -27.13 12.45
C ILE A 199 -11.90 -27.94 11.90
N LYS A 200 -13.11 -27.62 12.34
CA LYS A 200 -14.32 -28.29 11.88
C LYS A 200 -14.93 -27.56 10.71
N ILE A 201 -15.23 -28.33 9.67
CA ILE A 201 -16.02 -27.89 8.53
C ILE A 201 -17.16 -28.88 8.28
N TYR A 202 -18.21 -28.41 7.63
CA TYR A 202 -19.40 -29.20 7.36
C TYR A 202 -19.74 -29.14 5.87
N SER A 203 -20.19 -30.28 5.34
CA SER A 203 -20.62 -30.38 3.95
C SER A 203 -21.79 -29.44 3.68
N THR A 204 -21.70 -28.65 2.60
CA THR A 204 -22.81 -27.82 2.12
C THR A 204 -24.00 -28.63 1.61
N GLN A 205 -23.81 -29.91 1.29
CA GLN A 205 -24.87 -30.79 0.78
C GLN A 205 -25.62 -31.51 1.89
N THR A 206 -24.90 -32.02 2.90
CA THR A 206 -25.49 -32.87 3.95
C THR A 206 -25.56 -32.18 5.31
N GLY A 207 -24.77 -31.13 5.54
CA GLY A 207 -24.60 -30.49 6.84
C GLY A 207 -23.79 -31.33 7.84
N GLU A 208 -23.27 -32.48 7.42
CA GLU A 208 -22.46 -33.35 8.28
C GLU A 208 -21.02 -32.84 8.35
N GLU A 209 -20.37 -33.08 9.49
CA GLU A 209 -18.95 -32.78 9.69
C GLU A 209 -18.11 -33.60 8.71
N VAL A 210 -17.16 -32.95 8.05
CA VAL A 210 -16.24 -33.59 7.09
C VAL A 210 -14.80 -33.19 7.42
N PRO A 211 -13.80 -34.02 7.08
CA PRO A 211 -12.40 -33.69 7.35
C PRO A 211 -11.97 -32.40 6.65
N ALA A 212 -11.29 -31.53 7.39
CA ALA A 212 -10.73 -30.29 6.86
C ALA A 212 -9.35 -30.54 6.26
N TYR A 213 -9.17 -30.11 5.01
CA TYR A 213 -7.89 -30.04 4.32
C TYR A 213 -7.46 -28.58 4.29
N ILE A 214 -6.35 -28.28 4.95
CA ILE A 214 -5.79 -26.94 5.08
C ILE A 214 -4.57 -26.87 4.16
N ALA A 215 -4.55 -25.96 3.20
CA ALA A 215 -3.52 -25.88 2.18
C ALA A 215 -3.08 -24.44 1.92
N VAL A 216 -1.77 -24.21 1.84
CA VAL A 216 -1.19 -22.90 1.52
C VAL A 216 -1.13 -22.73 0.01
N LEU A 217 -1.51 -21.55 -0.49
CA LEU A 217 -1.47 -21.23 -1.91
C LEU A 217 -0.04 -20.84 -2.33
N GLN A 218 0.44 -21.39 -3.45
CA GLN A 218 1.79 -21.11 -3.96
C GLN A 218 2.02 -19.62 -4.32
N LYS A 219 0.93 -18.88 -4.60
CA LYS A 219 0.96 -17.46 -4.97
C LYS A 219 0.81 -16.51 -3.77
N SER A 220 0.59 -17.06 -2.59
CA SER A 220 0.45 -16.28 -1.35
C SER A 220 1.62 -15.31 -1.19
N SER A 221 1.30 -14.08 -0.80
CA SER A 221 2.31 -13.10 -0.38
C SER A 221 2.81 -13.35 1.05
N GLN A 222 2.07 -14.16 1.82
CA GLN A 222 2.30 -14.49 3.22
C GLN A 222 2.61 -15.99 3.45
N ILE A 223 3.43 -16.61 2.58
CA ILE A 223 3.76 -18.05 2.65
C ILE A 223 4.21 -18.48 4.05
N GLU A 224 5.11 -17.71 4.68
CA GLU A 224 5.65 -18.03 6.00
C GLU A 224 4.56 -18.09 7.07
N ARG A 225 3.58 -17.17 7.02
CA ARG A 225 2.44 -17.15 7.94
C ARG A 225 1.44 -18.24 7.65
N GLY A 226 1.15 -18.50 6.38
CA GLY A 226 0.28 -19.62 5.99
C GLY A 226 0.85 -20.96 6.45
N VAL A 227 2.17 -21.15 6.32
CA VAL A 227 2.86 -22.34 6.83
C VAL A 227 2.82 -22.40 8.36
N GLU A 228 3.01 -21.28 9.05
CA GLU A 228 2.90 -21.24 10.51
C GLU A 228 1.47 -21.54 10.98
N TYR A 229 0.46 -21.05 10.25
CA TYR A 229 -0.95 -21.37 10.50
C TYR A 229 -1.24 -22.87 10.36
N LEU A 230 -0.66 -23.54 9.35
CA LEU A 230 -0.75 -25.01 9.22
C LEU A 230 -0.20 -25.73 10.46
N LYS A 231 0.99 -25.33 10.94
CA LYS A 231 1.59 -25.95 12.13
C LYS A 231 0.76 -25.68 13.37
N PHE A 232 0.31 -24.44 13.55
CA PHE A 232 -0.57 -24.05 14.65
C PHE A 232 -1.84 -24.93 14.68
N ALA A 233 -2.45 -25.17 13.52
CA ALA A 233 -3.64 -26.01 13.42
C ALA A 233 -3.40 -27.46 13.89
N THR A 234 -2.16 -27.96 13.93
CA THR A 234 -1.86 -29.31 14.46
C THR A 234 -1.80 -29.37 15.99
N THR A 235 -1.61 -28.24 16.65
CA THR A 235 -1.45 -28.15 18.11
C THR A 235 -2.65 -27.51 18.80
N PHE A 236 -3.49 -26.82 18.05
CA PHE A 236 -4.63 -26.08 18.55
C PHE A 236 -5.81 -27.01 18.85
N GLU A 237 -6.47 -26.79 19.99
CA GLU A 237 -7.67 -27.50 20.41
C GLU A 237 -8.78 -26.49 20.74
N TYR A 238 -9.85 -26.49 19.95
CA TYR A 238 -11.06 -25.70 20.24
C TYR A 238 -12.18 -26.59 20.75
N GLU A 239 -12.74 -26.24 21.90
CA GLU A 239 -13.97 -26.87 22.40
C GLU A 239 -15.18 -26.28 21.70
N TYR A 240 -15.62 -26.94 20.62
CA TYR A 240 -16.88 -26.59 19.97
C TYR A 240 -18.06 -26.87 20.92
N GLU A 241 -18.89 -25.87 21.20
CA GLU A 241 -20.12 -26.07 21.98
C GLU A 241 -21.01 -27.08 21.24
N THR A 242 -21.14 -28.29 21.80
CA THR A 242 -22.15 -29.23 21.31
C THR A 242 -23.51 -28.70 21.79
N GLU A 243 -24.36 -28.25 20.86
CA GLU A 243 -25.78 -28.10 21.17
C GLU A 243 -26.33 -29.48 21.58
N GLU A 244 -26.37 -29.75 22.90
CA GLU A 244 -27.23 -30.80 23.43
C GLU A 244 -28.65 -30.42 23.03
N THR A 245 -29.15 -31.09 21.98
CA THR A 245 -30.56 -31.10 21.61
C THR A 245 -31.42 -31.09 22.86
N SER A 246 -32.17 -30.01 23.04
CA SER A 246 -33.24 -29.90 24.01
C SER A 246 -34.38 -30.85 23.64
N GLU A 247 -34.14 -32.15 23.60
CA GLU A 247 -35.17 -33.18 23.67
C GLU A 247 -35.37 -33.55 25.15
N LYS A 248 -36.02 -32.64 25.88
CA LYS A 248 -36.73 -33.00 27.11
C LYS A 248 -38.14 -32.44 27.08
N LYS A 249 -39.03 -33.30 26.60
CA LYS A 249 -40.44 -33.54 27.00
C LYS A 249 -41.39 -32.36 27.16
#